data_AF-A0A2N5ZGS9-F1
#
_entry.id   AF-A0A2N5ZGS9-F1
#
_cell.length_a   1.000
_cell.length_b   1.000
_cell.length_c   1.000
_cell.angle_alpha   90.00
_cell.angle_beta   90.00
_cell.angle_gamma   90.00
#
_symmetry.space_group_name_H-M   'P 1'
#
loop_
_entity.id
_entity.type
_entity.pdbx_description
1 polymer ?
#
loop_
_entity_poly.entity_id
_entity_poly.type
_entity_poly.pdbx_seq_one_letter_code
_entity_poly.pdbx_strand_id
1 'polypeptide(L)'
;MVELPGVKDQERVRDLLQGTANLEFWETYNNTQVYGYLLKANEVIYEIEKAERELAKTEEESIEVKDQTELASEQENVEEQEGEELALLDQLESDSIAQDSTDLNQAQITERYPLFSVLRPSINSNTGQPMEGSVVGMAHYSDTSKVNAYLNKEQVKTVFPRDMMFKWHVKAYKYDESESFYELHAIKVTGRDGKAPLDGDVVTDARSEFDQNSGSAEVTMSMNADGAKTWARLTKNNVGNFIAIVLDNYVYSAPRVSQEITGGRSNISGDFTVNEAKDLANILKSGKLPAPARIIQEEIVGPSLGQEAIDSGLRSFFLAFIVVIVYMLFDYSLKAGLVADLALVVNMFFIFGVLASLGAVLTLPGIAGIVLTIGMSVDANVLSYERIREELT
;
A
#
# COMPACT_ATOMS: atom_id res chain seq x y z
N MET A 1 19.02 10.25 -0.79
CA MET A 1 19.42 9.18 0.13
C MET A 1 18.60 9.40 1.39
N VAL A 2 17.78 8.42 1.77
CA VAL A 2 16.94 8.49 2.98
C VAL A 2 17.50 7.45 3.94
N GLU A 3 17.96 7.89 5.11
CA GLU A 3 18.50 7.03 6.15
C GLU A 3 17.48 6.94 7.29
N LEU A 4 17.09 5.74 7.68
CA LEU A 4 16.07 5.51 8.70
C LEU A 4 16.66 4.68 9.85
N PRO A 5 17.17 5.33 10.91
CA PRO A 5 17.73 4.62 12.05
C PRO A 5 16.63 3.94 12.87
N GLY A 6 16.89 2.71 13.32
CA GLY A 6 16.01 2.00 14.27
C GLY A 6 14.72 1.43 13.67
N VAL A 7 14.65 1.25 12.35
CA VAL A 7 13.53 0.57 11.68
C VAL A 7 13.50 -0.91 12.07
N LYS A 8 12.38 -1.36 12.63
CA LYS A 8 12.16 -2.76 13.01
C LYS A 8 11.49 -3.58 11.91
N ASP A 9 10.70 -2.93 11.06
CA ASP A 9 9.88 -3.53 10.02
C ASP A 9 10.20 -2.85 8.68
N GLN A 10 11.01 -3.53 7.87
CA GLN A 10 11.59 -2.98 6.66
C GLN A 10 10.59 -3.00 5.50
N GLU A 11 9.75 -4.02 5.41
CA GLU A 11 8.71 -4.13 4.37
C GLU A 11 7.70 -3.01 4.54
N ARG A 12 7.24 -2.76 5.77
CA ARG A 12 6.33 -1.65 6.06
C ARG A 12 6.90 -0.30 5.66
N VAL A 13 8.18 -0.06 5.96
CA VAL A 13 8.85 1.20 5.59
C VAL A 13 9.02 1.30 4.07
N ARG A 14 9.32 0.20 3.40
CA ARG A 14 9.40 0.14 1.93
C ARG A 14 8.08 0.56 1.30
N ASP A 15 6.97 0.01 1.77
CA ASP A 15 5.64 0.32 1.23
C ASP A 15 5.29 1.79 1.44
N LEU A 16 5.58 2.33 2.63
CA LEU A 16 5.38 3.74 2.94
C LEU A 16 6.23 4.69 2.08
N LEU A 17 7.46 4.30 1.73
CA LEU A 17 8.37 5.12 0.92
C LEU A 17 8.03 5.09 -0.58
N GLN A 18 7.44 4.00 -1.06
CA GLN A 18 7.05 3.86 -2.47
C GLN A 18 5.67 4.45 -2.76
N GLY A 19 4.80 4.51 -1.75
CA GLY A 19 3.49 5.14 -1.85
C GLY A 19 3.56 6.61 -2.23
N THR A 20 2.59 7.08 -3.03
CA THR A 20 2.47 8.50 -3.37
C THR A 20 1.78 9.31 -2.29
N ALA A 21 1.30 8.67 -1.21
CA ALA A 21 0.54 9.32 -0.16
C ALA A 21 -0.69 10.08 -0.70
N ASN A 22 -1.26 9.60 -1.82
CA ASN A 22 -2.39 10.27 -2.47
C ASN A 22 -3.69 9.92 -1.75
N LEU A 23 -4.02 10.71 -0.73
CA LEU A 23 -5.25 10.60 0.02
C LEU A 23 -6.41 11.21 -0.78
N GLU A 24 -7.50 10.46 -0.89
CA GLU A 24 -8.73 10.85 -1.57
C GLU A 24 -9.95 10.45 -0.75
N PHE A 25 -10.97 11.30 -0.75
CA PHE A 25 -12.26 11.01 -0.14
C PHE A 25 -13.33 10.88 -1.19
N TRP A 26 -14.03 9.74 -1.18
CA TRP A 26 -15.02 9.42 -2.18
C TRP A 26 -16.37 9.05 -1.57
N GLU A 27 -17.44 9.43 -2.24
CA GLU A 27 -18.77 8.89 -1.97
C GLU A 27 -18.80 7.41 -2.37
N THR A 28 -19.62 6.60 -1.73
CA THR A 28 -19.77 5.18 -2.10
C THR A 28 -21.19 4.88 -2.56
N TYR A 29 -21.34 3.87 -3.39
CA TYR A 29 -22.65 3.23 -3.55
C TYR A 29 -22.95 2.36 -2.33
N ASN A 30 -24.23 2.23 -1.99
CA ASN A 30 -24.65 1.20 -1.06
C ASN A 30 -24.76 -0.13 -1.81
N ASN A 31 -24.27 -1.22 -1.23
CA ASN A 31 -24.32 -2.55 -1.82
C ASN A 31 -25.74 -3.01 -2.21
N THR A 32 -26.78 -2.57 -1.48
CA THR A 32 -28.18 -2.77 -1.88
C THR A 32 -28.51 -2.21 -3.27
N GLN A 33 -27.82 -1.17 -3.71
CA GLN A 33 -27.94 -0.57 -5.04
C GLN A 33 -27.05 -1.25 -6.08
N VAL A 34 -25.93 -1.84 -5.67
CA VAL A 34 -24.91 -2.41 -6.56
C VAL A 34 -25.20 -3.87 -6.91
N TYR A 35 -25.77 -4.62 -5.97
CA TYR A 35 -25.97 -6.07 -6.12
C TYR A 35 -26.71 -6.46 -7.40
N GLY A 36 -27.76 -5.72 -7.78
CA GLY A 36 -28.49 -5.96 -9.03
C GLY A 36 -27.66 -5.75 -10.30
N TYR A 37 -26.67 -4.86 -10.27
CA TYR A 37 -25.73 -4.69 -11.38
C TYR A 37 -24.71 -5.82 -11.43
N LEU A 38 -24.28 -6.35 -10.28
CA LEU A 38 -23.38 -7.50 -10.24
C LEU A 38 -24.04 -8.77 -10.81
N LEU A 39 -25.34 -8.97 -10.56
CA LEU A 39 -26.10 -10.06 -11.18
C LEU A 39 -26.11 -9.95 -12.71
N LYS A 40 -26.44 -8.78 -13.24
CA LYS A 40 -26.41 -8.51 -14.69
C LYS A 40 -25.01 -8.64 -15.27
N ALA A 41 -23.98 -8.18 -14.55
CA ALA A 41 -22.60 -8.31 -14.97
C ALA A 41 -22.21 -9.80 -15.08
N ASN A 42 -22.63 -10.62 -14.11
CA ASN A 42 -22.44 -12.06 -14.18
C ASN A 42 -23.09 -12.68 -15.41
N GLU A 43 -24.34 -12.31 -15.73
CA GLU A 43 -25.04 -12.78 -16.94
C GLU A 43 -24.27 -12.41 -18.21
N VAL A 44 -23.78 -11.17 -18.32
CA VAL A 44 -22.98 -10.74 -19.49
C VAL A 44 -21.67 -11.52 -19.58
N ILE A 45 -20.98 -11.76 -18.45
CA ILE A 45 -19.74 -12.55 -18.42
C ILE A 45 -20.02 -13.99 -18.86
N TYR A 46 -21.13 -14.57 -18.38
CA TYR A 46 -21.54 -15.92 -18.76
C TYR A 46 -21.76 -16.03 -20.27
N GLU A 47 -22.52 -15.11 -20.88
CA GLU A 47 -22.76 -15.16 -22.33
C GLU A 47 -21.46 -14.97 -23.14
N ILE A 48 -20.54 -14.14 -22.66
CA ILE A 48 -19.21 -13.97 -23.29
C ILE A 48 -18.42 -15.28 -23.21
N GLU A 49 -18.30 -15.89 -22.04
CA GLU A 49 -17.54 -17.14 -21.87
C GLU A 49 -18.21 -18.33 -22.56
N LYS A 50 -19.54 -18.34 -22.66
CA LYS A 50 -20.28 -19.32 -23.45
C LYS A 50 -19.95 -19.17 -24.94
N ALA A 51 -20.01 -17.96 -25.48
CA ALA A 51 -19.68 -17.70 -26.87
C ALA A 51 -18.20 -18.01 -27.18
N GLU A 52 -17.27 -17.64 -26.29
CA GLU A 52 -15.84 -17.98 -26.41
C GLU A 52 -15.62 -19.50 -26.45
N ARG A 53 -16.37 -20.27 -25.65
CA ARG A 53 -16.30 -21.75 -25.67
C ARG A 53 -16.94 -22.36 -26.92
N GLU A 54 -18.06 -21.83 -27.39
CA GLU A 54 -18.69 -22.29 -28.64
C GLU A 54 -17.77 -22.03 -29.83
N LEU A 55 -17.15 -20.85 -29.90
CA LEU A 55 -16.12 -20.52 -30.89
C LEU A 55 -14.92 -21.48 -30.82
N ALA A 56 -14.40 -21.74 -29.61
CA ALA A 56 -13.28 -22.66 -29.44
C ALA A 56 -13.64 -24.09 -29.88
N LYS A 57 -14.85 -24.57 -29.61
CA LYS A 57 -15.33 -25.87 -30.10
C LYS A 57 -15.43 -25.91 -31.62
N THR A 58 -15.95 -24.85 -32.26
CA THR A 58 -15.99 -24.77 -33.72
C THR A 58 -14.59 -24.70 -34.33
N GLU A 59 -13.64 -24.04 -33.67
CA GLU A 59 -12.24 -24.03 -34.09
C GLU A 59 -11.59 -25.40 -33.94
N GLU A 60 -11.78 -26.11 -32.81
CA GLU A 60 -11.30 -27.47 -32.59
C GLU A 60 -11.92 -28.46 -33.59
N GLU A 61 -13.23 -28.40 -33.83
CA GLU A 61 -13.92 -29.19 -34.86
C GLU A 61 -13.40 -28.86 -36.26
N SER A 62 -13.09 -27.59 -36.56
CA SER A 62 -12.49 -27.21 -37.86
C SER A 62 -11.04 -27.68 -38.02
N ILE A 63 -10.32 -27.88 -36.92
CA ILE A 63 -8.96 -28.43 -36.90
C ILE A 63 -9.02 -29.96 -37.02
N GLU A 64 -9.93 -30.64 -36.30
CA GLU A 64 -10.17 -32.08 -36.47
C GLU A 64 -10.65 -32.42 -37.88
N VAL A 65 -11.53 -31.61 -38.47
CA VAL A 65 -11.95 -31.80 -39.88
C VAL A 65 -10.78 -31.59 -40.84
N LYS A 66 -9.85 -30.67 -40.57
CA LYS A 66 -8.61 -30.47 -41.35
C LYS A 66 -7.63 -31.64 -41.21
N ASP A 67 -7.46 -32.19 -40.01
CA ASP A 67 -6.62 -33.37 -39.76
C ASP A 67 -7.24 -34.63 -40.41
N GLN A 68 -8.57 -34.73 -40.44
CA GLN A 68 -9.28 -35.79 -41.16
C GLN A 68 -9.29 -35.59 -42.68
N THR A 69 -9.22 -34.36 -43.21
CA THR A 69 -9.07 -34.11 -44.66
C THR A 69 -7.64 -34.35 -45.17
N GLU A 70 -6.61 -34.35 -44.32
CA GLU A 70 -5.27 -34.83 -44.69
C GLU A 70 -5.15 -36.37 -44.66
N LEU A 71 -6.10 -37.08 -44.04
CA LEU A 71 -6.11 -38.55 -43.91
C LEU A 71 -7.21 -39.27 -44.71
N ALA A 72 -8.12 -38.54 -45.36
CA ALA A 72 -9.21 -39.10 -46.17
C ALA A 72 -9.23 -38.52 -47.59
N SER A 73 -8.16 -38.77 -48.36
CA SER A 73 -8.22 -38.72 -49.83
C SER A 73 -8.31 -40.14 -50.38
N GLU A 74 -9.44 -40.81 -50.18
CA GLU A 74 -9.90 -41.87 -51.09
C GLU A 74 -11.37 -42.23 -50.80
N GLN A 75 -12.18 -42.03 -51.85
CA GLN A 75 -13.58 -42.45 -52.07
C GLN A 75 -14.70 -41.43 -51.76
N GLU A 76 -15.13 -40.80 -52.86
CA GLU A 76 -16.44 -40.19 -53.06
C GLU A 76 -17.59 -41.16 -52.74
N ASN A 77 -18.62 -40.65 -52.07
CA ASN A 77 -19.94 -40.66 -52.70
C ASN A 77 -20.87 -39.59 -52.13
N VAL A 78 -21.65 -39.01 -53.04
CA VAL A 78 -22.67 -37.98 -52.83
C VAL A 78 -23.96 -38.63 -52.37
N GLU A 79 -24.65 -38.02 -51.39
CA GLU A 79 -26.12 -38.05 -51.32
C GLU A 79 -26.64 -36.79 -50.59
N GLU A 80 -27.51 -36.07 -51.28
CA GLU A 80 -28.31 -34.93 -50.79
C GLU A 80 -29.40 -35.42 -49.84
N GLN A 81 -29.73 -34.64 -48.79
CA GLN A 81 -31.13 -34.43 -48.43
C GLN A 81 -31.35 -33.12 -47.66
N GLU A 82 -32.31 -32.36 -48.16
CA GLU A 82 -32.88 -31.13 -47.64
C GLU A 82 -33.66 -31.32 -46.33
N GLY A 83 -33.67 -30.27 -45.51
CA GLY A 83 -34.85 -29.88 -44.74
C GLY A 83 -34.83 -30.23 -43.26
N GLU A 84 -34.62 -29.23 -42.39
CA GLU A 84 -35.39 -29.00 -41.16
C GLU A 84 -34.97 -27.68 -40.49
N GLU A 85 -35.14 -26.57 -41.21
CA GLU A 85 -35.22 -25.25 -40.60
C GLU A 85 -36.71 -24.99 -40.35
N LEU A 86 -37.19 -25.28 -39.13
CA LEU A 86 -38.42 -24.72 -38.51
C LEU A 86 -38.84 -25.33 -37.14
N ALA A 87 -38.05 -26.21 -36.50
CA ALA A 87 -38.44 -26.84 -35.22
C ALA A 87 -37.85 -26.22 -33.93
N LEU A 88 -37.14 -25.09 -34.01
CA LEU A 88 -36.42 -24.50 -32.87
C LEU A 88 -37.20 -23.44 -32.07
N LEU A 89 -38.47 -23.21 -32.41
CA LEU A 89 -39.33 -22.24 -31.70
C LEU A 89 -40.36 -22.89 -30.76
N ASP A 90 -40.53 -24.22 -30.82
CA ASP A 90 -41.46 -24.98 -29.95
C ASP A 90 -40.77 -25.61 -28.73
N GLN A 91 -39.44 -25.46 -28.60
CA GLN A 91 -38.65 -25.97 -27.47
C GLN A 91 -38.30 -24.91 -26.41
N LEU A 92 -38.74 -23.66 -26.59
CA LEU A 92 -38.47 -22.55 -25.66
C LEU A 92 -39.61 -22.25 -24.67
N GLU A 93 -40.72 -23.01 -24.70
CA GLU A 93 -41.82 -22.88 -23.72
C GLU A 93 -42.00 -24.12 -22.82
N SER A 94 -41.21 -25.19 -22.98
CA SER A 94 -41.30 -26.39 -22.12
C SER A 94 -40.27 -26.47 -20.99
N ASP A 95 -39.29 -25.56 -20.93
CA ASP A 95 -38.25 -25.57 -19.88
C ASP A 95 -38.55 -24.65 -18.68
N SER A 96 -39.74 -24.07 -18.64
CA SER A 96 -40.25 -23.38 -17.44
C SER A 96 -41.53 -24.03 -16.97
N ILE A 97 -41.39 -25.00 -16.05
CA ILE A 97 -42.32 -25.44 -14.97
C ILE A 97 -42.16 -26.96 -14.79
N ALA A 98 -41.08 -27.38 -14.13
CA ALA A 98 -41.01 -28.63 -13.38
C ALA A 98 -39.77 -28.61 -12.46
N GLN A 99 -39.95 -28.00 -11.29
CA GLN A 99 -39.56 -28.57 -10.00
C GLN A 99 -38.43 -29.63 -10.01
N ASP A 100 -37.17 -29.19 -9.90
CA ASP A 100 -36.16 -29.91 -9.12
C ASP A 100 -35.09 -28.93 -8.60
N SER A 101 -35.25 -28.53 -7.34
CA SER A 101 -34.38 -27.61 -6.63
C SER A 101 -33.55 -28.38 -5.62
N THR A 102 -32.54 -29.12 -6.10
CA THR A 102 -31.34 -29.57 -5.37
C THR A 102 -30.50 -30.38 -6.36
N ASP A 103 -29.19 -30.11 -6.45
CA ASP A 103 -28.20 -30.79 -7.30
C ASP A 103 -27.92 -30.16 -8.69
N LEU A 104 -27.65 -28.85 -8.71
CA LEU A 104 -26.71 -28.32 -9.69
C LEU A 104 -25.29 -28.73 -9.28
N ASN A 105 -24.54 -29.39 -10.16
CA ASN A 105 -23.14 -29.78 -9.92
C ASN A 105 -22.28 -28.50 -9.73
N GLN A 106 -21.28 -28.51 -8.83
CA GLN A 106 -20.40 -27.36 -8.56
C GLN A 106 -19.77 -26.78 -9.84
N ALA A 107 -19.49 -27.63 -10.83
CA ALA A 107 -19.02 -27.21 -12.15
C ALA A 107 -20.07 -26.40 -12.92
N GLN A 108 -21.34 -26.82 -12.89
CA GLN A 108 -22.46 -26.14 -13.56
C GLN A 108 -22.78 -24.79 -12.87
N ILE A 109 -22.63 -24.71 -11.54
CA ILE A 109 -22.79 -23.45 -10.80
C ILE A 109 -21.68 -22.47 -11.18
N THR A 110 -20.43 -22.94 -11.21
CA THR A 110 -19.27 -22.13 -11.61
C THR A 110 -19.43 -21.61 -13.03
N GLU A 111 -19.91 -22.48 -13.93
CA GLU A 111 -20.21 -22.14 -15.30
C GLU A 111 -21.32 -21.09 -15.40
N ARG A 112 -22.43 -21.24 -14.66
CA ARG A 112 -23.55 -20.28 -14.71
C ARG A 112 -23.24 -18.96 -14.01
N TYR A 113 -22.35 -18.98 -13.03
CA TYR A 113 -22.00 -17.82 -12.20
C TYR A 113 -20.49 -17.54 -12.18
N PRO A 114 -19.89 -17.22 -13.34
CA PRO A 114 -18.44 -17.06 -13.45
C PRO A 114 -17.91 -15.91 -12.59
N LEU A 115 -18.64 -14.79 -12.45
CA LEU A 115 -18.23 -13.71 -11.57
C LEU A 115 -18.31 -14.13 -10.09
N PHE A 116 -19.40 -14.78 -9.69
CA PHE A 116 -19.57 -15.17 -8.29
C PHE A 116 -18.77 -16.40 -7.87
N SER A 117 -18.18 -17.12 -8.84
CA SER A 117 -17.19 -18.15 -8.56
C SER A 117 -15.90 -17.58 -7.95
N VAL A 118 -15.58 -16.32 -8.27
CA VAL A 118 -14.35 -15.62 -7.81
C VAL A 118 -14.63 -14.44 -6.89
N LEU A 119 -15.85 -13.89 -6.92
CA LEU A 119 -16.29 -12.77 -6.09
C LEU A 119 -17.49 -13.19 -5.26
N ARG A 120 -17.29 -13.39 -3.96
CA ARG A 120 -18.38 -13.68 -3.02
C ARG A 120 -19.15 -12.39 -2.75
N PRO A 121 -20.43 -12.27 -3.13
CA PRO A 121 -21.17 -11.04 -2.92
C PRO A 121 -21.40 -10.78 -1.42
N SER A 122 -21.48 -9.51 -1.04
CA SER A 122 -21.74 -9.09 0.34
C SER A 122 -23.23 -9.25 0.66
N ILE A 123 -23.63 -10.44 1.10
CA ILE A 123 -25.02 -10.78 1.43
C ILE A 123 -25.12 -11.34 2.85
N ASN A 124 -26.27 -11.11 3.48
CA ASN A 124 -26.58 -11.69 4.77
C ASN A 124 -26.88 -13.19 4.60
N SER A 125 -26.04 -14.04 5.19
CA SER A 125 -26.14 -15.51 5.04
C SER A 125 -27.48 -16.11 5.45
N ASN A 126 -28.24 -15.45 6.33
CA ASN A 126 -29.53 -15.95 6.83
C ASN A 126 -30.71 -15.55 5.94
N THR A 127 -30.63 -14.40 5.27
CA THR A 127 -31.75 -13.83 4.50
C THR A 127 -31.49 -13.80 2.99
N GLY A 128 -30.25 -13.99 2.56
CA GLY A 128 -29.81 -13.84 1.17
C GLY A 128 -29.86 -12.40 0.66
N GLN A 129 -30.20 -11.43 1.52
CA GLN A 129 -30.32 -10.03 1.14
C GLN A 129 -28.95 -9.32 1.15
N PRO A 130 -28.72 -8.36 0.23
CA PRO A 130 -27.49 -7.56 0.25
C PRO A 130 -27.32 -6.84 1.58
N MET A 131 -26.12 -6.93 2.16
CA MET A 131 -25.80 -6.18 3.37
C MET A 131 -25.73 -4.69 3.05
N GLU A 132 -26.18 -3.83 3.97
CA GLU A 132 -25.92 -2.39 3.83
C GLU A 132 -24.44 -2.11 4.06
N GLY A 133 -23.83 -1.36 3.14
CA GLY A 133 -22.40 -1.05 3.23
C GLY A 133 -21.85 -0.53 1.91
N SER A 134 -20.62 -0.05 1.93
CA SER A 134 -19.84 0.23 0.73
C SER A 134 -19.24 -1.04 0.11
N VAL A 135 -19.09 -2.10 0.90
CA VAL A 135 -18.55 -3.41 0.50
C VAL A 135 -19.60 -4.16 -0.31
N VAL A 136 -19.26 -4.50 -1.55
CA VAL A 136 -20.14 -5.19 -2.49
C VAL A 136 -19.82 -6.67 -2.66
N GLY A 137 -18.63 -7.09 -2.27
CA GLY A 137 -18.21 -8.47 -2.27
C GLY A 137 -16.80 -8.66 -1.73
N MET A 138 -16.35 -9.90 -1.68
CA MET A 138 -15.03 -10.31 -1.23
C MET A 138 -14.45 -11.35 -2.19
N ALA A 139 -13.16 -11.25 -2.48
CA ALA A 139 -12.47 -12.23 -3.33
C ALA A 139 -11.23 -12.74 -2.63
N HIS A 140 -10.83 -13.97 -2.94
CA HIS A 140 -9.54 -14.49 -2.52
C HIS A 140 -8.42 -13.70 -3.23
N TYR A 141 -7.27 -13.51 -2.59
CA TYR A 141 -6.17 -12.68 -3.13
C TYR A 141 -5.73 -13.13 -4.54
N SER A 142 -5.71 -14.45 -4.80
CA SER A 142 -5.38 -15.03 -6.11
C SER A 142 -6.38 -14.65 -7.22
N ASP A 143 -7.61 -14.34 -6.84
CA ASP A 143 -8.72 -14.17 -7.78
C ASP A 143 -9.03 -12.69 -8.05
N THR A 144 -8.48 -11.77 -7.23
CA THR A 144 -8.65 -10.32 -7.39
C THR A 144 -8.33 -9.84 -8.81
N SER A 145 -7.30 -10.40 -9.44
CA SER A 145 -6.91 -10.08 -10.82
C SER A 145 -7.96 -10.55 -11.83
N LYS A 146 -8.56 -11.73 -11.61
CA LYS A 146 -9.61 -12.26 -12.47
C LYS A 146 -10.91 -11.46 -12.32
N VAL A 147 -11.26 -11.06 -11.09
CA VAL A 147 -12.37 -10.14 -10.82
C VAL A 147 -12.14 -8.80 -11.54
N ASN A 148 -10.94 -8.22 -11.44
CA ASN A 148 -10.60 -6.99 -12.14
C ASN A 148 -10.72 -7.15 -13.66
N ALA A 149 -10.29 -8.29 -14.23
CA ALA A 149 -10.41 -8.56 -15.65
C ALA A 149 -11.89 -8.62 -16.08
N TYR A 150 -12.74 -9.33 -15.34
CA TYR A 150 -14.17 -9.40 -15.61
C TYR A 150 -14.85 -8.04 -15.57
N LEU A 151 -14.66 -7.30 -14.48
CA LEU A 151 -15.28 -5.98 -14.30
C LEU A 151 -14.76 -4.95 -15.32
N ASN A 152 -13.58 -5.19 -15.92
CA ASN A 152 -13.02 -4.31 -16.93
C ASN A 152 -13.35 -4.67 -18.38
N LYS A 153 -14.02 -5.81 -18.67
CA LYS A 153 -14.49 -6.13 -20.03
C LYS A 153 -15.43 -5.01 -20.53
N GLU A 154 -15.31 -4.61 -21.79
CA GLU A 154 -16.04 -3.46 -22.33
C GLU A 154 -17.56 -3.62 -22.21
N GLN A 155 -18.07 -4.82 -22.53
CA GLN A 155 -19.48 -5.16 -22.42
C GLN A 155 -19.97 -5.09 -20.97
N VAL A 156 -19.16 -5.57 -20.03
CA VAL A 156 -19.48 -5.58 -18.59
C VAL A 156 -19.51 -4.17 -18.02
N LYS A 157 -18.60 -3.28 -18.44
CA LYS A 157 -18.63 -1.86 -18.04
C LYS A 157 -19.93 -1.15 -18.41
N THR A 158 -20.60 -1.55 -19.49
CA THR A 158 -21.87 -0.93 -19.89
C THR A 158 -23.04 -1.23 -18.95
N VAL A 159 -22.92 -2.30 -18.15
CA VAL A 159 -23.93 -2.70 -17.17
C VAL A 159 -23.95 -1.71 -15.99
N PHE A 160 -22.80 -1.18 -15.61
CA PHE A 160 -22.66 -0.29 -14.46
C PHE A 160 -22.91 1.18 -14.84
N PRO A 161 -23.39 2.00 -13.89
CA PRO A 161 -23.37 3.45 -14.04
C PRO A 161 -21.95 3.95 -14.36
N ARG A 162 -21.84 4.96 -15.24
CA ARG A 162 -20.54 5.52 -15.65
C ARG A 162 -19.74 6.15 -14.49
N ASP A 163 -20.44 6.54 -13.43
CA ASP A 163 -19.88 7.10 -12.20
C ASP A 163 -19.54 6.01 -11.16
N MET A 164 -19.62 4.72 -11.49
CA MET A 164 -19.25 3.63 -10.59
C MET A 164 -17.83 3.12 -10.88
N MET A 165 -17.03 3.02 -9.81
CA MET A 165 -15.67 2.48 -9.83
C MET A 165 -15.51 1.48 -8.70
N PHE A 166 -14.75 0.42 -8.92
CA PHE A 166 -14.43 -0.55 -7.88
C PHE A 166 -13.01 -0.35 -7.36
N LYS A 167 -12.83 -0.39 -6.04
CA LYS A 167 -11.52 -0.38 -5.39
C LYS A 167 -11.45 -1.45 -4.30
N TRP A 168 -10.31 -2.10 -4.20
CA TRP A 168 -10.05 -3.10 -3.17
C TRP A 168 -9.72 -2.44 -1.84
N HIS A 169 -10.15 -3.08 -0.76
CA HIS A 169 -9.69 -2.76 0.57
C HIS A 169 -8.20 -3.10 0.69
N VAL A 170 -7.44 -2.29 1.44
CA VAL A 170 -5.99 -2.46 1.58
C VAL A 170 -5.63 -3.68 2.43
N LYS A 171 -6.52 -4.07 3.35
CA LYS A 171 -6.34 -5.23 4.25
C LYS A 171 -7.26 -6.37 3.89
N ALA A 172 -6.82 -7.57 4.27
CA ALA A 172 -7.68 -8.73 4.31
C ALA A 172 -8.87 -8.51 5.27
N TYR A 173 -9.93 -9.27 5.02
CA TYR A 173 -11.17 -9.22 5.78
C TYR A 173 -10.91 -9.53 7.25
N LYS A 174 -11.35 -8.65 8.15
CA LYS A 174 -11.03 -8.70 9.58
C LYS A 174 -11.33 -10.05 10.25
N TYR A 175 -12.38 -10.73 9.80
CA TYR A 175 -12.83 -11.99 10.39
C TYR A 175 -12.27 -13.22 9.67
N ASP A 176 -11.35 -13.02 8.74
CA ASP A 176 -10.62 -14.09 8.06
C ASP A 176 -9.23 -14.27 8.69
N GLU A 177 -9.10 -15.28 9.54
CA GLU A 177 -7.81 -15.64 10.17
C GLU A 177 -6.74 -16.05 9.15
N SER A 178 -7.14 -16.46 7.94
CA SER A 178 -6.21 -16.84 6.87
C SER A 178 -5.68 -15.65 6.06
N GLU A 179 -6.15 -14.43 6.35
CA GLU A 179 -5.76 -13.18 5.68
C GLU A 179 -5.81 -13.26 4.14
N SER A 180 -6.73 -14.05 3.61
CA SER A 180 -6.76 -14.46 2.21
C SER A 180 -7.85 -13.77 1.41
N PHE A 181 -8.90 -13.26 2.06
CA PHE A 181 -10.01 -12.56 1.41
C PHE A 181 -9.92 -11.05 1.53
N TYR A 182 -10.16 -10.33 0.44
CA TYR A 182 -10.13 -8.88 0.37
C TYR A 182 -11.49 -8.33 -0.04
N GLU A 183 -11.92 -7.24 0.61
CA GLU A 183 -13.20 -6.58 0.33
C GLU A 183 -13.12 -5.70 -0.92
N LEU A 184 -14.17 -5.75 -1.73
CA LEU A 184 -14.37 -4.90 -2.89
C LEU A 184 -15.39 -3.81 -2.54
N HIS A 185 -15.01 -2.54 -2.71
CA HIS A 185 -15.90 -1.41 -2.49
C HIS A 185 -16.36 -0.81 -3.82
N ALA A 186 -17.62 -0.36 -3.86
CA ALA A 186 -18.16 0.42 -4.97
C ALA A 186 -18.11 1.92 -4.63
N ILE A 187 -17.25 2.63 -5.34
CA ILE A 187 -17.01 4.06 -5.21
C ILE A 187 -17.81 4.81 -6.27
N LYS A 188 -18.32 5.99 -5.89
CA LYS A 188 -19.05 6.90 -6.74
C LYS A 188 -18.19 8.09 -7.15
N VAL A 189 -17.99 8.23 -8.44
CA VAL A 189 -17.21 9.31 -9.08
C VAL A 189 -18.12 10.51 -9.30
N THR A 190 -18.17 11.42 -8.31
CA THR A 190 -19.00 12.63 -8.38
C THR A 190 -18.25 13.87 -8.88
N GLY A 191 -16.92 13.82 -8.97
CA GLY A 191 -16.12 14.91 -9.50
C GLY A 191 -16.27 15.07 -11.02
N ARG A 192 -16.38 16.32 -11.48
CA ARG A 192 -16.56 16.67 -12.90
C ARG A 192 -15.47 16.13 -13.83
N ASP A 193 -14.25 15.99 -13.30
CA ASP A 193 -13.08 15.56 -14.06
C ASP A 193 -12.71 14.09 -13.78
N GLY A 194 -13.61 13.32 -13.16
CA GLY A 194 -13.31 11.97 -12.67
C GLY A 194 -12.41 11.94 -11.43
N LYS A 195 -12.17 13.09 -10.79
CA LYS A 195 -11.36 13.23 -9.57
C LYS A 195 -12.20 13.09 -8.30
N ALA A 196 -11.52 12.82 -7.20
CA ALA A 196 -12.14 12.78 -5.88
C ALA A 196 -12.77 14.15 -5.53
N PRO A 197 -13.93 14.18 -4.86
CA PRO A 197 -14.52 15.40 -4.33
C PRO A 197 -13.61 16.18 -3.37
N LEU A 198 -12.73 15.47 -2.66
CA LEU A 198 -11.75 16.03 -1.73
C LEU A 198 -10.49 15.18 -1.76
N ASP A 199 -9.32 15.83 -1.74
CA ASP A 199 -8.01 15.18 -1.68
C ASP A 199 -7.24 15.55 -0.41
N GLY A 200 -6.07 14.94 -0.22
CA GLY A 200 -5.20 15.14 0.93
C GLY A 200 -4.60 16.55 1.05
N ASP A 201 -4.60 17.36 -0.01
CA ASP A 201 -3.96 18.69 -0.01
C ASP A 201 -4.61 19.65 0.98
N VAL A 202 -5.86 19.39 1.35
CA VAL A 202 -6.58 20.20 2.34
C VAL A 202 -6.24 19.85 3.78
N VAL A 203 -5.54 18.74 4.03
CA VAL A 203 -5.18 18.29 5.37
C VAL A 203 -4.00 19.13 5.86
N THR A 204 -4.21 19.80 6.99
CA THR A 204 -3.22 20.67 7.64
C THR A 204 -2.50 19.98 8.79
N ASP A 205 -3.12 18.97 9.39
CA ASP A 205 -2.57 18.23 10.52
C ASP A 205 -3.29 16.89 10.67
N ALA A 206 -2.57 15.87 11.11
CA ALA A 206 -3.12 14.55 11.40
C ALA A 206 -2.41 13.91 12.61
N ARG A 207 -3.16 13.27 13.50
CA ARG A 207 -2.64 12.60 14.69
C ARG A 207 -3.29 11.25 14.86
N SER A 208 -2.51 10.27 15.29
CA SER A 208 -3.07 9.03 15.82
C SER A 208 -3.54 9.28 17.24
N GLU A 209 -4.79 8.93 17.50
CA GLU A 209 -5.45 8.99 18.80
C GLU A 209 -6.12 7.64 19.10
N PHE A 210 -6.50 7.43 20.35
CA PHE A 210 -7.34 6.30 20.71
C PHE A 210 -8.76 6.78 20.90
N ASP A 211 -9.73 6.08 20.31
CA ASP A 211 -11.13 6.33 20.59
C ASP A 211 -11.40 6.10 22.08
N GLN A 212 -12.02 7.07 22.73
CA GLN A 212 -12.29 7.05 24.17
C GLN A 212 -13.33 5.98 24.53
N ASN A 213 -14.18 5.58 23.57
CA ASN A 213 -15.25 4.63 23.81
C ASN A 213 -14.83 3.18 23.52
N SER A 214 -14.20 2.94 22.36
CA SER A 214 -13.83 1.59 21.91
C SER A 214 -12.40 1.18 22.25
N GLY A 215 -11.53 2.12 22.61
CA GLY A 215 -10.10 1.86 22.77
C GLY A 215 -9.38 1.49 21.46
N SER A 216 -10.05 1.61 20.31
CA SER A 216 -9.45 1.38 19.00
C SER A 216 -8.58 2.56 18.57
N ALA A 217 -7.59 2.30 17.71
CA ALA A 217 -6.74 3.36 17.17
C ALA A 217 -7.47 4.09 16.04
N GLU A 218 -7.53 5.42 16.13
CA GLU A 218 -8.13 6.30 15.12
C GLU A 218 -7.11 7.33 14.63
N VAL A 219 -7.39 7.94 13.47
CA VAL A 219 -6.61 9.07 12.96
C VAL A 219 -7.47 10.31 12.92
N THR A 220 -7.18 11.26 13.82
CA THR A 220 -7.80 12.59 13.84
C THR A 220 -7.11 13.46 12.81
N MET A 221 -7.88 14.07 11.89
CA MET A 221 -7.39 15.01 10.89
C MET A 221 -7.98 16.41 11.11
N SER A 222 -7.20 17.42 10.76
CA SER A 222 -7.65 18.82 10.67
C SER A 222 -7.39 19.36 9.28
N MET A 223 -8.38 20.05 8.71
CA MET A 223 -8.36 20.60 7.36
C MET A 223 -8.28 22.13 7.36
N ASN A 224 -7.84 22.70 6.24
CA ASN A 224 -7.96 24.13 5.97
C ASN A 224 -9.43 24.55 5.76
N ALA A 225 -9.69 25.86 5.65
CA ALA A 225 -11.05 26.40 5.56
C ALA A 225 -11.83 25.94 4.31
N ASP A 226 -11.14 25.69 3.19
CA ASP A 226 -11.78 25.27 1.95
C ASP A 226 -12.09 23.76 1.95
N GLY A 227 -11.18 22.96 2.50
CA GLY A 227 -11.41 21.55 2.80
C GLY A 227 -12.57 21.35 3.75
N ALA A 228 -12.63 22.13 4.83
CA ALA A 228 -13.71 22.08 5.82
C ALA A 228 -15.09 22.31 5.20
N LYS A 229 -15.23 23.29 4.28
CA LYS A 229 -16.50 23.55 3.58
C LYS A 229 -16.88 22.40 2.64
N THR A 230 -15.90 21.87 1.92
CA THR A 230 -16.12 20.76 0.97
C THR A 230 -16.50 19.49 1.71
N TRP A 231 -15.81 19.19 2.81
CA TRP A 231 -16.10 18.06 3.71
C TRP A 231 -17.49 18.18 4.36
N ALA A 232 -17.87 19.37 4.82
CA ALA A 232 -19.21 19.61 5.36
C ALA A 232 -20.30 19.30 4.32
N ARG A 233 -20.13 19.77 3.07
CA ARG A 233 -21.07 19.45 1.97
C ARG A 233 -21.09 17.95 1.65
N LEU A 234 -19.92 17.31 1.60
CA LEU A 234 -19.79 15.89 1.28
C LEU A 234 -20.50 15.02 2.33
N THR A 235 -20.25 15.28 3.61
CA THR A 235 -20.89 14.58 4.74
C THR A 235 -22.38 14.87 4.82
N LYS A 236 -22.80 16.12 4.63
CA LYS A 236 -24.22 16.51 4.58
C LYS A 236 -25.02 15.72 3.54
N ASN A 237 -24.46 15.55 2.34
CA ASN A 237 -25.13 14.84 1.25
C ASN A 237 -25.13 13.31 1.44
N ASN A 238 -24.32 12.80 2.37
CA ASN A 238 -24.10 11.38 2.58
C ASN A 238 -24.48 10.91 4.00
N VAL A 239 -25.29 11.67 4.74
CA VAL A 239 -25.79 11.22 6.06
C VAL A 239 -26.54 9.90 5.90
N GLY A 240 -26.14 8.88 6.68
CA GLY A 240 -26.62 7.51 6.59
C GLY A 240 -25.88 6.64 5.55
N ASN A 241 -25.15 7.24 4.62
CA ASN A 241 -24.28 6.57 3.65
C ASN A 241 -22.83 6.54 4.14
N PHE A 242 -21.91 6.06 3.30
CA PHE A 242 -20.50 5.86 3.63
C PHE A 242 -19.63 6.75 2.75
N ILE A 243 -18.49 7.18 3.30
CA ILE A 243 -17.44 7.86 2.55
C ILE A 243 -16.21 6.98 2.59
N ALA A 244 -15.73 6.53 1.43
CA ALA A 244 -14.51 5.78 1.30
C ALA A 244 -13.30 6.72 1.39
N ILE A 245 -12.36 6.33 2.23
CA ILE A 245 -11.06 6.97 2.41
C ILE A 245 -10.06 6.10 1.67
N VAL A 246 -9.58 6.63 0.55
CA VAL A 246 -8.72 5.93 -0.40
C VAL A 246 -7.33 6.51 -0.32
N LEU A 247 -6.33 5.64 -0.25
CA LEU A 247 -4.93 6.02 -0.32
C LEU A 247 -4.27 5.16 -1.39
N ASP A 248 -3.59 5.80 -2.35
CA ASP A 248 -2.86 5.13 -3.43
C ASP A 248 -3.69 4.05 -4.15
N ASN A 249 -4.97 4.37 -4.40
CA ASN A 249 -5.97 3.51 -5.08
C ASN A 249 -6.52 2.32 -4.28
N TYR A 250 -6.20 2.20 -2.99
CA TYR A 250 -6.79 1.22 -2.08
C TYR A 250 -7.69 1.88 -1.04
N VAL A 251 -8.79 1.24 -0.68
CA VAL A 251 -9.67 1.70 0.39
C VAL A 251 -9.05 1.32 1.73
N TYR A 252 -8.81 2.29 2.59
CA TYR A 252 -8.30 2.06 3.95
C TYR A 252 -9.42 1.96 4.97
N SER A 253 -10.50 2.70 4.75
CA SER A 253 -11.70 2.68 5.57
C SER A 253 -12.86 3.27 4.79
N ALA A 254 -14.07 2.87 5.14
CA ALA A 254 -15.29 3.46 4.60
C ALA A 254 -16.32 3.64 5.72
N PRO A 255 -16.09 4.58 6.67
CA PRO A 255 -17.00 4.77 7.80
C PRO A 255 -18.37 5.31 7.35
N ARG A 256 -19.40 4.98 8.12
CA ARG A 256 -20.75 5.54 7.94
C ARG A 256 -20.78 6.97 8.44
N VAL A 257 -21.36 7.87 7.65
CA VAL A 257 -21.55 9.27 8.03
C VAL A 257 -22.81 9.39 8.89
N SER A 258 -22.63 9.67 10.18
CA SER A 258 -23.77 9.82 11.11
C SER A 258 -24.44 11.19 11.03
N GLN A 259 -23.67 12.25 10.75
CA GLN A 259 -24.15 13.64 10.71
C GLN A 259 -23.23 14.52 9.85
N GLU A 260 -23.70 15.71 9.49
CA GLU A 260 -22.89 16.74 8.83
C GLU A 260 -21.72 17.15 9.75
N ILE A 261 -20.49 17.08 9.24
CA ILE A 261 -19.29 17.47 9.99
C ILE A 261 -18.88 18.88 9.58
N THR A 262 -19.11 19.84 10.47
CA THR A 262 -18.69 21.24 10.29
C THR A 262 -17.42 21.54 11.10
N GLY A 263 -16.58 22.45 10.62
CA GLY A 263 -15.39 22.91 11.34
C GLY A 263 -14.06 22.23 10.96
N GLY A 264 -14.06 21.35 9.97
CA GLY A 264 -12.82 20.83 9.36
C GLY A 264 -12.01 19.87 10.22
N ARG A 265 -12.59 19.31 11.28
CA ARG A 265 -12.00 18.23 12.07
C ARG A 265 -12.80 16.97 11.89
N SER A 266 -12.12 15.85 11.64
CA SER A 266 -12.76 14.55 11.44
C SER A 266 -11.86 13.44 11.96
N ASN A 267 -12.46 12.33 12.35
CA ASN A 267 -11.74 11.12 12.71
C ASN A 267 -11.90 10.08 11.59
N ILE A 268 -10.79 9.45 11.22
CA ILE A 268 -10.77 8.25 10.39
C ILE A 268 -10.80 7.07 11.35
N SER A 269 -11.95 6.42 11.40
CA SER A 269 -12.12 5.15 12.11
C SER A 269 -11.98 3.97 11.16
N GLY A 270 -11.54 2.85 11.70
CA GLY A 270 -11.29 1.62 10.98
C GLY A 270 -10.58 0.62 11.86
N ASP A 271 -10.27 -0.55 11.31
CA ASP A 271 -9.55 -1.60 12.04
C ASP A 271 -8.04 -1.37 11.97
N PHE A 272 -7.58 -0.25 12.53
CA PHE A 272 -6.17 0.11 12.58
C PHE A 272 -5.51 -0.43 13.84
N THR A 273 -4.30 -0.95 13.69
CA THR A 273 -3.35 -1.08 14.79
C THR A 273 -2.77 0.29 15.12
N VAL A 274 -2.18 0.41 16.32
CA VAL A 274 -1.52 1.65 16.78
C VAL A 274 -0.44 2.12 15.81
N ASN A 275 0.33 1.18 15.26
CA ASN A 275 1.41 1.51 14.32
C ASN A 275 0.84 2.01 12.99
N GLU A 276 -0.20 1.38 12.47
CA GLU A 276 -0.82 1.79 11.20
C GLU A 276 -1.53 3.13 11.31
N ALA A 277 -2.23 3.40 12.42
CA ALA A 277 -2.83 4.71 12.66
C ALA A 277 -1.75 5.79 12.72
N LYS A 278 -0.60 5.50 13.35
CA LYS A 278 0.55 6.40 13.39
C LYS A 278 1.16 6.62 12.01
N ASP A 279 1.33 5.57 11.22
CA ASP A 279 1.89 5.65 9.88
C ASP A 279 0.96 6.42 8.95
N LEU A 280 -0.35 6.12 8.96
CA LEU A 280 -1.36 6.86 8.23
C LEU A 280 -1.33 8.35 8.62
N ALA A 281 -1.31 8.68 9.90
CA ALA A 281 -1.20 10.07 10.35
C ALA A 281 0.07 10.77 9.82
N ASN A 282 1.20 10.07 9.74
CA ASN A 282 2.45 10.61 9.19
C ASN A 282 2.36 10.81 7.67
N ILE A 283 1.74 9.88 6.94
CA ILE A 283 1.46 10.00 5.50
C ILE A 283 0.60 11.24 5.25
N LEU A 284 -0.50 11.39 6.00
CA LEU A 284 -1.41 12.52 5.86
C LEU A 284 -0.75 13.87 6.15
N LYS A 285 0.19 13.91 7.11
CA LYS A 285 0.99 15.10 7.42
C LYS A 285 2.01 15.46 6.36
N SER A 286 2.63 14.45 5.76
CA SER A 286 3.70 14.66 4.77
C SER A 286 3.13 15.15 3.43
N GLY A 287 1.83 14.93 3.21
CA GLY A 287 1.14 15.28 1.96
C GLY A 287 1.51 14.33 0.82
N LYS A 288 0.83 14.50 -0.32
CA LYS A 288 1.09 13.65 -1.49
C LYS A 288 2.46 13.92 -2.10
N LEU A 289 3.18 12.86 -2.44
CA LEU A 289 4.38 12.93 -3.26
C LEU A 289 3.98 13.14 -4.73
N PRO A 290 4.67 14.02 -5.48
CA PRO A 290 4.30 14.34 -6.86
C PRO A 290 4.49 13.18 -7.83
N ALA A 291 5.25 12.15 -7.47
CA ALA A 291 5.48 10.95 -8.28
C ALA A 291 5.83 9.75 -7.37
N PRO A 292 5.51 8.52 -7.78
CA PRO A 292 5.87 7.33 -7.03
C PRO A 292 7.40 7.17 -7.00
N ALA A 293 7.94 6.84 -5.82
CA ALA A 293 9.36 6.56 -5.67
C ALA A 293 9.64 5.09 -5.96
N ARG A 294 10.73 4.80 -6.67
CA ARG A 294 11.24 3.44 -6.85
C ARG A 294 12.56 3.31 -6.12
N ILE A 295 12.67 2.30 -5.26
CA ILE A 295 13.92 2.00 -4.55
C ILE A 295 14.91 1.38 -5.55
N ILE A 296 16.02 2.08 -5.82
CA ILE A 296 17.07 1.63 -6.75
C ILE A 296 18.15 0.82 -6.02
N GLN A 297 18.41 1.16 -4.76
CA GLN A 297 19.40 0.49 -3.91
C GLN A 297 18.97 0.61 -2.46
N GLU A 298 19.14 -0.47 -1.70
CA GLU A 298 18.85 -0.55 -0.27
C GLU A 298 20.08 -1.16 0.44
N GLU A 299 20.51 -0.54 1.53
CA GLU A 299 21.58 -1.07 2.38
C GLU A 299 21.05 -1.16 3.81
N ILE A 300 21.00 -2.39 4.33
CA ILE A 300 20.50 -2.68 5.67
C ILE A 300 21.70 -2.92 6.57
N VAL A 301 21.93 -1.99 7.50
CA VAL A 301 22.96 -2.15 8.53
C VAL A 301 22.29 -2.69 9.79
N GLY A 302 22.64 -3.94 10.15
CA GLY A 302 22.13 -4.57 11.36
C GLY A 302 22.57 -3.84 12.64
N PRO A 303 21.73 -3.76 13.69
CA PRO A 303 22.09 -3.07 14.94
C PRO A 303 23.38 -3.61 15.57
N SER A 304 23.63 -4.91 15.46
CA SER A 304 24.84 -5.56 15.97
C SER A 304 26.11 -5.16 15.22
N LEU A 305 26.07 -5.13 13.89
CA LEU A 305 27.20 -4.68 13.06
C LEU A 305 27.50 -3.20 13.31
N GLY A 306 26.47 -2.36 13.45
CA GLY A 306 26.63 -0.96 13.83
C GLY A 306 27.27 -0.80 15.21
N GLN A 307 26.79 -1.55 16.20
CA GLN A 307 27.34 -1.51 17.56
C GLN A 307 28.79 -2.01 17.61
N GLU A 308 29.09 -3.12 16.94
CA GLU A 308 30.45 -3.66 16.88
C GLU A 308 31.42 -2.68 16.20
N ALA A 309 30.98 -2.01 15.14
CA ALA A 309 31.75 -0.98 14.46
C ALA A 309 32.01 0.24 15.36
N ILE A 310 31.00 0.68 16.13
CA ILE A 310 31.15 1.78 17.11
C ILE A 310 32.11 1.37 18.23
N ASP A 311 31.92 0.20 18.82
CA ASP A 311 32.75 -0.30 19.93
C ASP A 311 34.21 -0.48 19.51
N SER A 312 34.44 -1.06 18.32
CA SER A 312 35.78 -1.20 17.75
C SER A 312 36.41 0.16 17.48
N GLY A 313 35.66 1.08 16.85
CA GLY A 313 36.12 2.45 16.57
C GLY A 313 36.50 3.21 17.84
N LEU A 314 35.69 3.14 18.89
CA LEU A 314 35.97 3.77 20.18
C LEU A 314 37.19 3.15 20.87
N ARG A 315 37.34 1.81 20.86
CA ARG A 315 38.53 1.14 21.45
C ARG A 315 39.81 1.52 20.73
N SER A 316 39.81 1.51 19.40
CA SER A 316 40.96 1.94 18.59
C SER A 316 41.32 3.40 18.83
N PHE A 317 40.31 4.26 18.94
CA PHE A 317 40.49 5.67 19.30
C PHE A 317 41.15 5.84 20.68
N PHE A 318 40.63 5.17 21.72
CA PHE A 318 41.20 5.25 23.07
C PHE A 318 42.64 4.74 23.12
N LEU A 319 42.94 3.65 22.40
CA LEU A 319 44.30 3.11 22.32
C LEU A 319 45.25 4.11 21.64
N ALA A 320 44.87 4.67 20.49
CA ALA A 320 45.67 5.67 19.78
C ALA A 320 45.90 6.92 20.64
N PHE A 321 44.87 7.37 21.36
CA PHE A 321 44.95 8.52 22.26
C PHE A 321 45.96 8.30 23.41
N ILE A 322 45.95 7.12 24.03
CA ILE A 322 46.93 6.77 25.07
C ILE A 322 48.35 6.73 24.50
N VAL A 323 48.53 6.14 23.31
CA VAL A 323 49.85 6.07 22.66
C VAL A 323 50.39 7.47 22.37
N VAL A 324 49.55 8.40 21.92
CA VAL A 324 49.92 9.81 21.68
C VAL A 324 50.37 10.49 22.98
N ILE A 325 49.59 10.37 24.06
CA ILE A 325 49.95 10.94 25.37
C ILE A 325 51.32 10.41 25.83
N VAL A 326 51.50 9.09 25.75
CA VAL A 326 52.76 8.45 26.15
C VAL A 326 53.92 8.98 25.29
N TYR A 327 53.73 9.09 23.97
CA TYR A 327 54.73 9.62 23.06
C TYR A 327 55.13 11.07 23.40
N MET A 328 54.15 11.95 23.65
CA MET A 328 54.40 13.35 24.01
C MET A 328 55.17 13.48 25.33
N LEU A 329 54.87 12.64 26.32
CA LEU A 329 55.58 12.63 27.59
C LEU A 329 57.04 12.15 27.47
N PHE A 330 57.31 11.18 26.60
CA PHE A 330 58.67 10.65 26.39
C PHE A 330 59.55 11.58 25.55
N ASP A 331 59.02 12.15 24.47
CA ASP A 331 59.81 12.92 23.50
C ASP A 331 60.03 14.38 23.97
N TYR A 332 59.03 14.99 24.62
CA TYR A 332 59.02 16.44 24.87
C TYR A 332 59.39 16.87 26.29
N SER A 333 59.99 16.01 27.11
CA SER A 333 60.28 16.24 28.54
C SER A 333 59.01 16.38 29.41
N LEU A 334 59.09 15.90 30.66
CA LEU A 334 57.91 15.70 31.53
C LEU A 334 56.98 16.92 31.69
N LYS A 335 57.53 18.14 31.71
CA LYS A 335 56.75 19.36 31.97
C LYS A 335 56.03 19.88 30.73
N ALA A 336 56.68 19.78 29.58
CA ALA A 336 56.14 20.29 28.33
C ALA A 336 55.20 19.31 27.64
N GLY A 337 55.50 18.00 27.70
CA GLY A 337 54.57 16.97 27.27
C GLY A 337 53.22 17.08 28.00
N LEU A 338 53.25 17.33 29.31
CA LEU A 338 52.02 17.49 30.11
C LEU A 338 51.18 18.71 29.70
N VAL A 339 51.82 19.81 29.31
CA VAL A 339 51.11 21.01 28.80
C VAL A 339 50.48 20.71 27.42
N ALA A 340 51.18 19.99 26.55
CA ALA A 340 50.66 19.60 25.25
C ALA A 340 49.49 18.60 25.37
N ASP A 341 49.58 17.63 26.28
CA ASP A 341 48.51 16.67 26.56
C ASP A 341 47.27 17.38 27.15
N LEU A 342 47.46 18.35 28.03
CA LEU A 342 46.36 19.16 28.55
C LEU A 342 45.67 19.94 27.42
N ALA A 343 46.43 20.54 26.51
CA ALA A 343 45.88 21.23 25.34
C ALA A 343 45.11 20.25 24.43
N LEU A 344 45.61 19.03 24.27
CA LEU A 344 44.95 17.97 23.50
C LEU A 344 43.59 17.57 24.12
N VAL A 345 43.56 17.35 25.44
CA VAL A 345 42.33 17.01 26.17
C VAL A 345 41.31 18.14 26.09
N VAL A 346 41.75 19.39 26.22
CA VAL A 346 40.88 20.58 26.10
C VAL A 346 40.33 20.71 24.67
N ASN A 347 41.16 20.51 23.65
CA ASN A 347 40.72 20.50 22.25
C ASN A 347 39.64 19.43 22.02
N MET A 348 39.87 18.22 22.54
CA MET A 348 38.92 17.12 22.44
C MET A 348 37.59 17.41 23.15
N PHE A 349 37.65 18.04 24.32
CA PHE A 349 36.46 18.51 25.02
C PHE A 349 35.64 19.48 24.17
N PHE A 350 36.29 20.43 23.46
CA PHE A 350 35.60 21.34 22.57
C PHE A 350 35.01 20.64 21.34
N ILE A 351 35.72 19.69 20.72
CA ILE A 351 35.17 18.93 19.58
C ILE A 351 33.88 18.20 19.99
N PHE A 352 33.91 17.47 21.10
CA PHE A 352 32.72 16.76 21.59
C PHE A 352 31.61 17.72 22.06
N GLY A 353 31.97 18.84 22.70
CA GLY A 353 31.01 19.86 23.11
C GLY A 353 30.28 20.50 21.93
N VAL A 354 30.99 20.78 20.84
CA VAL A 354 30.38 21.31 19.61
C VAL A 354 29.49 20.27 18.96
N LEU A 355 29.95 19.02 18.81
CA LEU A 355 29.13 17.93 18.24
C LEU A 355 27.85 17.69 19.05
N ALA A 356 27.96 17.67 20.38
CA ALA A 356 26.81 17.50 21.27
C ALA A 356 25.84 18.69 21.19
N SER A 357 26.34 19.92 21.10
CA SER A 357 25.47 21.11 21.01
C SER A 357 24.71 21.22 19.68
N LEU A 358 25.28 20.68 18.59
CA LEU A 358 24.62 20.61 17.28
C LEU A 358 23.71 19.38 17.12
N GLY A 359 23.70 18.46 18.09
CA GLY A 359 22.99 17.19 17.96
C GLY A 359 23.52 16.32 16.81
N ALA A 360 24.80 16.48 16.45
CA ALA A 360 25.41 15.74 15.35
C ALA A 360 25.57 14.26 15.71
N VAL A 361 25.23 13.38 14.78
CA VAL A 361 25.35 11.92 14.97
C VAL A 361 26.79 11.49 14.72
N LEU A 362 27.37 10.73 15.67
CA LEU A 362 28.72 10.19 15.55
C LEU A 362 28.71 8.92 14.68
N THR A 363 28.99 9.08 13.39
CA THR A 363 29.11 7.96 12.44
C THR A 363 30.54 7.41 12.39
N LEU A 364 30.74 6.23 11.80
CA LEU A 364 32.07 5.64 11.65
C LEU A 364 33.05 6.53 10.85
N PRO A 365 32.66 7.17 9.73
CA PRO A 365 33.47 8.22 9.10
C PRO A 365 33.73 9.42 10.01
N GLY A 366 32.75 9.78 10.86
CA GLY A 366 32.90 10.83 11.87
C GLY A 366 34.02 10.53 12.87
N ILE A 367 34.09 9.30 13.38
CA ILE A 367 35.16 8.84 14.28
C ILE A 367 36.53 8.95 13.57
N ALA A 368 36.62 8.52 12.31
CA ALA A 368 37.85 8.65 11.52
C ALA A 368 38.28 10.12 11.33
N GLY A 369 37.32 11.02 11.09
CA GLY A 369 37.59 12.46 11.00
C GLY A 369 38.10 13.07 12.31
N ILE A 370 37.58 12.62 13.45
CA ILE A 370 38.07 13.04 14.77
C ILE A 370 39.52 12.57 14.98
N VAL A 371 39.83 11.31 14.68
CA VAL A 371 41.20 10.77 14.78
C VAL A 371 42.18 11.58 13.91
N LEU A 372 41.78 11.91 12.67
CA LEU A 372 42.59 12.74 11.78
C LEU A 372 42.82 14.14 12.36
N THR A 373 41.77 14.78 12.89
CA THR A 373 41.84 16.13 13.48
C THR A 373 42.77 16.16 14.69
N ILE A 374 42.72 15.12 15.53
CA ILE A 374 43.63 14.96 16.68
C ILE A 374 45.07 14.81 16.20
N GLY A 375 45.34 13.96 15.22
CA GLY A 375 46.69 13.76 14.67
C GLY A 375 47.31 15.08 14.18
N MET A 376 46.54 15.88 13.43
CA MET A 376 46.98 17.20 12.97
C MET A 376 47.15 18.21 14.11
N SER A 377 46.28 18.16 15.12
CA SER A 377 46.37 19.07 16.28
C SER A 377 47.61 18.81 17.12
N VAL A 378 47.99 17.54 17.27
CA VAL A 378 49.22 17.13 17.96
C VAL A 378 50.43 17.59 17.16
N ASP A 379 50.46 17.36 15.84
CA ASP A 379 51.54 17.80 14.95
C ASP A 379 51.79 19.32 15.03
N ALA A 380 50.73 20.13 15.04
CA ALA A 380 50.83 21.58 15.22
C ALA A 380 51.44 21.97 16.58
N ASN A 381 51.08 21.25 17.65
CA ASN A 381 51.64 21.48 18.98
C ASN A 381 53.12 21.08 19.06
N VAL A 382 53.49 19.96 18.43
CA VAL A 382 54.85 19.46 18.29
C VAL A 382 55.71 20.50 17.56
N LEU A 383 55.31 20.95 16.37
CA LEU A 383 56.02 21.96 15.58
C LEU A 383 56.23 23.27 16.35
N SER A 384 55.20 23.73 17.06
CA SER A 384 55.28 24.93 17.89
C SER A 384 56.31 24.76 19.00
N TYR A 385 56.37 23.59 19.62
CA TYR A 385 57.31 23.31 20.69
C TYR A 385 58.74 23.16 20.19
N GLU A 386 58.96 22.45 19.08
CA GLU A 386 60.28 22.37 18.45
C GLU A 386 60.81 23.76 18.13
N ARG A 387 59.95 24.64 17.61
CA ARG A 387 60.33 26.02 17.33
C ARG A 387 60.72 26.79 18.59
N ILE A 388 59.96 26.63 19.68
CA ILE A 388 60.30 27.25 20.98
C ILE A 388 61.65 26.72 21.49
N ARG A 389 61.93 25.42 21.33
CA ARG A 389 63.20 24.81 21.74
C ARG A 389 64.38 25.34 20.91
N GLU A 390 64.20 25.50 19.59
CA GLU A 390 65.20 26.09 18.69
C GLU A 390 65.52 27.54 19.06
N GLU A 391 64.53 28.35 19.41
CA GLU A 391 64.73 29.77 19.74
C GLU A 391 65.32 29.99 21.15
N LEU A 392 65.23 28.99 22.04
CA LEU A 392 65.77 29.04 23.41
C LEU A 392 67.21 28.50 23.53
N THR A 393 67.72 27.81 22.50
CA THR A 393 69.06 27.21 22.46
C THR A 393 69.98 28.05 21.58
#